data_AF-A0A2V8NE67-F1
#
_entry.id   AF-A0A2V8NE67-F1
#
_cell.length_a   1.000
_cell.length_b   1.000
_cell.length_c   1.000
_cell.angle_alpha   90.00
_cell.angle_beta   90.00
_cell.angle_gamma   90.00
#
_symmetry.space_group_name_H-M   'P 1'
#
loop_
_entity.id
_entity.type
_entity.pdbx_description
1 polymer ?
#
loop_
_entity_poly.entity_id
_entity_poly.type
_entity_poly.pdbx_seq_one_letter_code
_entity_poly.pdbx_strand_id
1 'polypeptide(L)'
;MTGTVNRVLGVMILTVAFAAMGSAENTKKKANSDIENIGNRDINKGSINFISLNKEIEMGRELARQVEEQSKLVKDPIIDEYINRIGQNIVRNSDAKVPFTIKVIDSDEINAFALPGGFFYVNSGLILAADDEAELAGVMAHEIAHVAARHGTKQESKAELLNIASIPLIFVGGPVGYGIRQAAGLLVPMSFLKFSRKSEAEADYLGVQYLYKSGYDPSAMVRFFEKLQAQEKAKPGSVSNLFSSHPPTADRILKVQDTIETILPPAEQYVETTSEFDRIKTILARAENEKTPEDANRPSLRRKTRTPTTDDGDSNDSPDEDRPTLKRKSPEQTDSPPTSTPNDDQPPTLKRKPAQN
;
A
#
# COMPACT_ATOMS: atom_id res chain seq x y z
N MET A 1 -1.58 -1.70 98.17
CA MET A 1 -2.96 -2.05 97.76
C MET A 1 -3.46 -0.93 96.86
N THR A 2 -3.96 -1.28 95.67
CA THR A 2 -4.97 -0.53 94.85
C THR A 2 -4.73 0.98 94.63
N GLY A 3 -4.64 1.53 93.44
CA GLY A 3 -5.09 1.10 92.13
C GLY A 3 -4.89 2.22 91.11
N THR A 4 -5.12 1.84 89.88
CA THR A 4 -4.99 2.50 88.58
C THR A 4 -5.55 3.92 88.49
N VAL A 5 -4.81 4.84 87.85
CA VAL A 5 -5.42 5.94 87.07
C VAL A 5 -4.67 6.08 85.74
N ASN A 6 -5.33 5.62 84.68
CA ASN A 6 -4.98 5.81 83.29
C ASN A 6 -5.05 7.31 82.91
N ARG A 7 -4.03 7.81 82.22
CA ARG A 7 -4.15 8.94 81.30
C ARG A 7 -3.38 8.64 80.02
N VAL A 8 -4.07 8.00 79.08
CA VAL A 8 -3.65 7.88 77.69
C VAL A 8 -3.98 9.21 77.01
N LEU A 9 -2.96 9.92 76.56
CA LEU A 9 -3.10 11.08 75.70
C LEU A 9 -3.42 10.57 74.29
N GLY A 10 -4.66 10.74 73.85
CA GLY A 10 -5.10 10.35 72.52
C GLY A 10 -4.49 11.26 71.44
N VAL A 11 -3.66 10.69 70.58
CA VAL A 11 -3.35 11.28 69.27
C VAL A 11 -4.42 10.81 68.30
N MET A 12 -5.32 11.71 67.91
CA MET A 12 -6.25 11.48 66.80
C MET A 12 -5.44 11.48 65.49
N ILE A 13 -5.08 10.29 65.00
CA ILE A 13 -4.63 10.14 63.61
C ILE A 13 -5.90 10.09 62.76
N LEU A 14 -6.20 11.20 62.08
CA LEU A 14 -7.23 11.27 61.06
C LEU A 14 -6.72 10.51 59.83
N THR A 15 -6.99 9.21 59.75
CA THR A 15 -6.82 8.44 58.51
C THR A 15 -7.88 8.89 57.51
N VAL A 16 -7.49 9.79 56.60
CA VAL A 16 -8.24 10.05 55.37
C VAL A 16 -8.06 8.81 54.50
N ALA A 17 -9.04 7.91 54.53
CA ALA A 17 -9.16 6.86 53.56
C ALA A 17 -9.54 7.50 52.21
N PHE A 18 -8.56 7.74 51.35
CA PHE A 18 -8.79 7.97 49.93
C PHE A 18 -9.31 6.65 49.35
N ALA A 19 -10.62 6.47 49.32
CA ALA A 19 -11.24 5.48 48.48
C ALA A 19 -10.96 5.90 47.03
N ALA A 20 -10.00 5.24 46.39
CA ALA A 20 -9.85 5.26 44.95
C ALA A 20 -11.10 4.58 44.37
N MET A 21 -12.15 5.38 44.18
CA MET A 21 -13.29 5.00 43.36
C MET A 21 -12.75 4.96 41.93
N GLY A 22 -12.26 3.79 41.52
CA GLY A 22 -11.93 3.53 40.13
C GLY A 22 -13.20 3.72 39.32
N SER A 23 -13.31 4.87 38.65
CA SER A 23 -14.28 5.06 37.58
C SER A 23 -13.97 3.99 36.54
N ALA A 24 -14.75 2.91 36.53
CA ALA A 24 -14.80 2.00 35.42
C ALA A 24 -15.31 2.80 34.22
N GLU A 25 -14.37 3.37 33.48
CA GLU A 25 -14.65 4.03 32.21
C GLU A 25 -15.21 2.93 31.30
N ASN A 26 -16.52 2.98 31.07
CA ASN A 26 -17.19 2.06 30.17
C ASN A 26 -16.83 2.47 28.73
N THR A 27 -15.56 2.25 28.35
CA THR A 27 -15.06 2.48 27.00
C THR A 27 -15.70 1.43 26.11
N LYS A 28 -16.81 1.80 25.45
CA LYS A 28 -17.34 1.00 24.35
C LYS A 28 -16.19 0.76 23.37
N LYS A 29 -15.79 -0.50 23.18
CA LYS A 29 -14.78 -0.88 22.18
C LYS A 29 -15.15 -0.23 20.84
N LYS A 30 -14.17 0.42 20.21
CA LYS A 30 -14.34 1.04 18.88
C LYS A 30 -14.89 -0.01 17.91
N ALA A 31 -15.86 0.36 17.07
CA ALA A 31 -16.43 -0.59 16.13
C ALA A 31 -15.33 -1.17 15.22
N ASN A 32 -15.42 -2.47 14.90
CA ASN A 32 -14.45 -3.18 14.06
C ASN A 32 -12.99 -3.03 14.56
N SER A 33 -12.78 -3.04 15.89
CA SER A 33 -11.43 -3.02 16.49
C SER A 33 -10.90 -4.43 16.84
N ASP A 34 -11.76 -5.44 16.79
CA ASP A 34 -11.34 -6.83 17.04
C ASP A 34 -10.63 -7.40 15.81
N ILE A 35 -9.30 -7.52 15.91
CA ILE A 35 -8.40 -7.99 14.86
C ILE A 35 -8.55 -9.50 14.63
N GLU A 36 -8.85 -10.27 15.68
CA GLU A 36 -9.01 -11.73 15.57
C GLU A 36 -10.31 -12.10 14.87
N ASN A 37 -11.27 -11.18 14.81
CA ASN A 37 -12.54 -11.41 14.16
C ASN A 37 -12.58 -10.92 12.70
N ILE A 38 -11.47 -10.41 12.13
CA ILE A 38 -11.38 -10.04 10.71
C ILE A 38 -11.83 -11.22 9.83
N GLY A 39 -12.65 -10.95 8.82
CA GLY A 39 -13.28 -11.95 7.97
C GLY A 39 -14.69 -12.33 8.44
N ASN A 40 -14.99 -12.18 9.74
CA ASN A 40 -16.30 -12.50 10.32
C ASN A 40 -17.07 -11.26 10.80
N ARG A 41 -16.50 -10.06 10.66
CA ARG A 41 -17.13 -8.81 11.07
C ARG A 41 -18.23 -8.41 10.08
N ASP A 42 -19.28 -7.79 10.61
CA ASP A 42 -20.31 -7.14 9.78
C ASP A 42 -19.97 -5.64 9.61
N ILE A 43 -18.91 -5.37 8.86
CA ILE A 43 -18.43 -3.99 8.62
C ILE A 43 -19.40 -3.15 7.79
N ASN A 44 -20.36 -3.80 7.10
CA ASN A 44 -21.32 -3.13 6.22
C ASN A 44 -22.67 -2.86 6.90
N LYS A 45 -22.85 -3.28 8.15
CA LYS A 45 -24.10 -3.12 8.90
C LYS A 45 -24.57 -1.66 8.95
N GLY A 46 -25.86 -1.45 8.68
CA GLY A 46 -26.49 -0.12 8.76
C GLY A 46 -26.11 0.83 7.62
N SER A 47 -25.34 0.37 6.62
CA SER A 47 -25.10 1.12 5.40
C SER A 47 -26.24 0.95 4.40
N ILE A 48 -26.61 2.03 3.70
CA ILE A 48 -27.56 1.97 2.58
C ILE A 48 -26.79 1.49 1.35
N ASN A 49 -27.13 0.29 0.86
CA ASN A 49 -26.63 -0.25 -0.40
C ASN A 49 -27.73 -1.14 -1.02
N PHE A 50 -28.28 -0.71 -2.14
CA PHE A 50 -29.36 -1.43 -2.83
C PHE A 50 -28.82 -2.47 -3.81
N ILE A 51 -27.51 -2.46 -4.06
CA ILE A 51 -26.84 -3.36 -5.00
C ILE A 51 -26.50 -4.66 -4.26
N SER A 52 -26.98 -5.80 -4.76
CA SER A 52 -26.63 -7.12 -4.22
C SER A 52 -25.18 -7.50 -4.56
N LEU A 53 -24.58 -8.45 -3.84
CA LEU A 53 -23.22 -8.91 -4.15
C LEU A 53 -23.10 -9.50 -5.56
N ASN A 54 -24.09 -10.28 -6.01
CA ASN A 54 -24.09 -10.82 -7.36
C ASN A 54 -24.16 -9.72 -8.42
N LYS A 55 -24.98 -8.68 -8.19
CA LYS A 55 -25.07 -7.55 -9.11
C LYS A 55 -23.79 -6.73 -9.12
N GLU A 56 -23.15 -6.58 -7.97
CA GLU A 56 -21.86 -5.93 -7.82
C GLU A 56 -20.77 -6.63 -8.65
N ILE A 57 -20.69 -7.96 -8.59
CA ILE A 57 -19.74 -8.75 -9.38
C ILE A 57 -20.01 -8.63 -10.88
N GLU A 58 -21.27 -8.69 -11.30
CA GLU A 58 -21.65 -8.53 -12.71
C GLU A 58 -21.25 -7.15 -13.25
N MET A 59 -21.54 -6.10 -12.48
CA MET A 59 -21.17 -4.73 -12.82
C MET A 59 -19.65 -4.55 -12.90
N GLY A 60 -18.93 -5.10 -11.92
CA GLY A 60 -17.47 -5.14 -11.90
C GLY A 60 -16.87 -5.77 -13.14
N ARG A 61 -17.45 -6.89 -13.60
CA ARG A 61 -16.98 -7.63 -14.78
C ARG A 61 -17.10 -6.79 -16.05
N GLU A 62 -18.20 -6.07 -16.21
CA GLU A 62 -18.39 -5.19 -17.38
C GLU A 62 -17.43 -4.00 -17.35
N LEU A 63 -17.23 -3.39 -16.18
CA LEU A 63 -16.23 -2.32 -16.03
C LEU A 63 -14.81 -2.81 -16.26
N ALA A 64 -14.48 -4.01 -15.78
CA ALA A 64 -13.18 -4.64 -15.99
C ALA A 64 -12.91 -4.86 -17.48
N ARG A 65 -13.90 -5.32 -18.26
CA ARG A 65 -13.77 -5.46 -19.72
C ARG A 65 -13.38 -4.12 -20.37
N GLN A 66 -14.02 -3.02 -19.96
CA GLN A 66 -13.73 -1.69 -20.50
C GLN A 66 -12.33 -1.21 -20.12
N VAL A 67 -11.90 -1.42 -18.87
CA VAL A 67 -10.53 -1.10 -18.43
C VAL A 67 -9.50 -1.89 -19.23
N GLU A 68 -9.70 -3.19 -19.40
CA GLU A 68 -8.78 -4.07 -20.13
C GLU A 68 -8.72 -3.76 -21.63
N GLU A 69 -9.80 -3.26 -22.23
CA GLU A 69 -9.82 -2.79 -23.63
C GLU A 69 -9.02 -1.49 -23.84
N GLN A 70 -8.92 -0.66 -22.80
CA GLN A 70 -8.28 0.65 -22.85
C GLN A 70 -6.88 0.68 -22.25
N SER A 71 -6.47 -0.38 -21.57
CA SER A 71 -5.19 -0.47 -20.87
C SER A 71 -4.30 -1.53 -21.48
N LYS A 72 -2.99 -1.34 -21.32
CA LYS A 72 -2.00 -2.35 -21.67
C LYS A 72 -1.68 -3.14 -20.41
N LEU A 73 -1.98 -4.43 -20.39
CA LEU A 73 -1.62 -5.31 -19.27
C LEU A 73 -0.16 -5.75 -19.38
N VAL A 74 0.51 -5.86 -18.23
CA VAL A 74 1.79 -6.56 -18.12
C VAL A 74 1.54 -8.04 -18.38
N LYS A 75 2.33 -8.65 -19.27
CA LYS A 75 2.17 -10.06 -19.68
C LYS A 75 3.19 -11.00 -19.03
N ASP A 76 4.09 -10.47 -18.21
CA ASP A 76 5.09 -11.27 -17.52
C ASP A 76 4.41 -12.05 -16.38
N PRO A 77 4.35 -13.40 -16.45
CA PRO A 77 3.66 -14.19 -15.44
C PRO A 77 4.34 -14.13 -14.07
N ILE A 78 5.65 -13.83 -14.01
CA ILE A 78 6.38 -13.71 -12.74
C ILE A 78 5.89 -12.46 -12.00
N ILE A 79 5.71 -11.34 -12.71
CA ILE A 79 5.22 -10.10 -12.12
C ILE A 79 3.74 -10.25 -11.71
N ASP A 80 2.91 -10.80 -12.59
CA ASP A 80 1.49 -10.96 -12.32
C ASP A 80 1.22 -11.92 -11.15
N GLU A 81 1.90 -13.07 -11.10
CA GLU A 81 1.78 -14.02 -10.00
C GLU A 81 2.22 -13.41 -8.67
N TYR A 82 3.33 -12.68 -8.67
CA TYR A 82 3.87 -12.04 -7.47
C TYR A 82 2.89 -11.03 -6.87
N ILE A 83 2.38 -10.11 -7.69
CA ILE A 83 1.43 -9.09 -7.25
C ILE A 83 0.11 -9.73 -6.82
N ASN A 84 -0.36 -10.74 -7.56
CA ASN A 84 -1.53 -11.49 -7.16
C ASN A 84 -1.31 -12.18 -5.81
N ARG A 85 -0.13 -12.75 -5.52
CA ARG A 85 0.14 -13.39 -4.22
C ARG A 85 0.06 -12.43 -3.05
N ILE A 86 0.64 -11.22 -3.17
CA ILE A 86 0.52 -10.17 -2.15
C ILE A 86 -0.97 -9.84 -1.92
N GLY A 87 -1.68 -9.52 -3.00
CA GLY A 87 -3.08 -9.12 -2.88
C GLY A 87 -3.99 -10.22 -2.35
N GLN A 88 -3.79 -11.48 -2.77
CA GLN A 88 -4.55 -12.62 -2.25
C GLN A 88 -4.24 -12.89 -0.77
N ASN A 89 -3.00 -12.67 -0.32
CA ASN A 89 -2.68 -12.74 1.12
C ASN A 89 -3.47 -11.70 1.92
N ILE A 90 -3.59 -10.48 1.40
CA ILE A 90 -4.39 -9.41 2.03
C ILE A 90 -5.88 -9.74 2.01
N VAL A 91 -6.41 -10.19 0.87
CA VAL A 91 -7.83 -10.55 0.73
C VAL A 91 -8.21 -11.65 1.72
N ARG A 92 -7.39 -12.69 1.88
CA ARG A 92 -7.62 -13.78 2.85
C ARG A 92 -7.64 -13.29 4.30
N ASN A 93 -6.96 -12.20 4.60
CA ASN A 93 -6.87 -11.58 5.92
C ASN A 93 -7.69 -10.29 6.00
N SER A 94 -8.81 -10.22 5.26
CA SER A 94 -9.70 -9.07 5.21
C SER A 94 -11.17 -9.43 5.41
N ASP A 95 -12.04 -8.44 5.57
CA ASP A 95 -13.50 -8.64 5.61
C ASP A 95 -14.15 -8.74 4.20
N ALA A 96 -13.36 -8.86 3.13
CA ALA A 96 -13.86 -8.99 1.77
C ALA A 96 -14.81 -10.18 1.61
N LYS A 97 -15.89 -9.98 0.84
CA LYS A 97 -16.94 -11.00 0.58
C LYS A 97 -17.06 -11.40 -0.89
N VAL A 98 -16.17 -10.89 -1.73
CA VAL A 98 -16.12 -11.14 -3.17
C VAL A 98 -14.74 -11.70 -3.52
N PRO A 99 -14.64 -12.57 -4.55
CA PRO A 99 -13.35 -13.01 -5.05
C PRO A 99 -12.60 -11.82 -5.67
N PHE A 100 -11.27 -11.84 -5.59
CA PHE A 100 -10.42 -10.83 -6.23
C PHE A 100 -9.74 -11.36 -7.47
N THR A 101 -9.81 -10.58 -8.55
CA THR A 101 -9.00 -10.75 -9.77
C THR A 101 -8.04 -9.60 -9.82
N ILE A 102 -6.75 -9.88 -9.64
CA ILE A 102 -5.69 -8.87 -9.55
C ILE A 102 -4.88 -8.92 -10.82
N LYS A 103 -4.65 -7.76 -11.45
CA LYS A 103 -3.89 -7.64 -12.70
C LYS A 103 -2.96 -6.43 -12.64
N VAL A 104 -1.87 -6.49 -13.38
CA VAL A 104 -0.91 -5.38 -13.47
C VAL A 104 -1.08 -4.63 -14.80
N ILE A 105 -1.26 -3.30 -14.71
CA ILE A 105 -1.31 -2.39 -15.86
C ILE A 105 0.10 -1.84 -16.12
N ASP A 106 0.53 -1.90 -17.37
CA ASP A 106 1.76 -1.27 -17.88
C ASP A 106 1.53 0.25 -18.02
N SER A 107 1.84 0.99 -16.96
CA SER A 107 1.67 2.44 -16.87
C SER A 107 2.63 3.01 -15.83
N ASP A 108 3.30 4.10 -16.19
CA ASP A 108 4.21 4.87 -15.33
C ASP A 108 3.49 5.65 -14.22
N GLU A 109 2.17 5.74 -14.25
CA GLU A 109 1.38 6.36 -13.19
C GLU A 109 1.49 5.55 -11.88
N ILE A 110 1.74 6.25 -10.77
CA ILE A 110 1.73 5.68 -9.41
C ILE A 110 0.28 5.47 -8.96
N ASN A 111 -0.39 4.44 -9.47
CA ASN A 111 -1.81 4.20 -9.26
C ASN A 111 -2.14 2.73 -9.00
N ALA A 112 -3.24 2.50 -8.28
CA ALA A 112 -3.91 1.23 -8.12
C ALA A 112 -5.38 1.50 -7.80
N PHE A 113 -6.29 0.70 -8.31
CA PHE A 113 -7.71 0.92 -8.07
C PHE A 113 -8.49 -0.39 -8.13
N ALA A 114 -9.46 -0.52 -7.24
CA ALA A 114 -10.36 -1.65 -7.22
C ALA A 114 -11.78 -1.28 -7.67
N LEU A 115 -12.29 -2.04 -8.64
CA LEU A 115 -13.66 -1.94 -9.12
C LEU A 115 -14.60 -2.77 -8.23
N PRO A 116 -15.91 -2.49 -8.29
CA PRO A 116 -16.92 -3.34 -7.66
C PRO A 116 -16.70 -4.83 -7.99
N GLY A 117 -16.93 -5.72 -7.03
CA GLY A 117 -16.83 -7.16 -7.27
C GLY A 117 -15.41 -7.73 -7.30
N GLY A 118 -14.40 -6.95 -6.90
CA GLY A 118 -13.04 -7.44 -6.64
C GLY A 118 -12.10 -7.44 -7.85
N PHE A 119 -12.40 -6.71 -8.92
CA PHE A 119 -11.45 -6.53 -10.02
C PHE A 119 -10.46 -5.43 -9.65
N PHE A 120 -9.20 -5.78 -9.46
CA PHE A 120 -8.19 -4.93 -8.86
C PHE A 120 -7.00 -4.76 -9.80
N TYR A 121 -6.64 -3.52 -10.08
CA TYR A 121 -5.53 -3.17 -10.97
C TYR A 121 -4.45 -2.43 -10.21
N VAL A 122 -3.20 -2.81 -10.48
CA VAL A 122 -1.99 -2.19 -9.93
C VAL A 122 -1.13 -1.71 -11.09
N ASN A 123 -0.74 -0.44 -11.13
CA ASN A 123 0.12 0.06 -12.20
C ASN A 123 1.59 -0.28 -11.93
N SER A 124 2.37 -0.50 -12.99
CA SER A 124 3.83 -0.72 -12.89
C SER A 124 4.55 0.43 -12.19
N GLY A 125 4.13 1.67 -12.44
CA GLY A 125 4.66 2.87 -11.79
C GLY A 125 4.50 2.84 -10.27
N LEU A 126 3.40 2.28 -9.74
CA LEU A 126 3.23 2.11 -8.31
C LEU A 126 4.24 1.10 -7.73
N ILE A 127 4.42 -0.04 -8.41
CA ILE A 127 5.35 -1.10 -7.99
C ILE A 127 6.79 -0.54 -7.94
N LEU A 128 7.17 0.25 -8.94
CA LEU A 128 8.49 0.89 -9.00
C LEU A 128 8.66 2.01 -7.96
N ALA A 129 7.57 2.73 -7.67
CA ALA A 129 7.57 3.83 -6.72
C ALA A 129 7.57 3.39 -5.25
N ALA A 130 7.11 2.19 -4.88
CA ALA A 130 7.20 1.70 -3.51
C ALA A 130 8.66 1.36 -3.14
N ASP A 131 9.16 1.81 -1.98
CA ASP A 131 10.55 1.50 -1.56
C ASP A 131 10.71 0.07 -1.05
N ASP A 132 9.66 -0.45 -0.42
CA ASP A 132 9.60 -1.81 0.12
C ASP A 132 8.26 -2.49 -0.20
N GLU A 133 8.17 -3.80 0.03
CA GLU A 133 6.97 -4.58 -0.26
C GLU A 133 5.79 -4.16 0.62
N ALA A 134 6.05 -3.78 1.87
CA ALA A 134 5.02 -3.36 2.81
C ALA A 134 4.35 -2.04 2.39
N GLU A 135 5.06 -1.11 1.75
CA GLU A 135 4.48 0.10 1.16
C GLU A 135 3.48 -0.24 0.05
N LEU A 136 3.87 -1.12 -0.88
CA LEU A 136 2.97 -1.61 -1.93
C LEU A 136 1.76 -2.33 -1.33
N ALA A 137 2.01 -3.25 -0.39
CA ALA A 137 0.96 -3.97 0.32
C ALA A 137 0.01 -3.02 1.07
N GLY A 138 0.52 -1.90 1.59
CA GLY A 138 -0.28 -0.87 2.25
C GLY A 138 -1.28 -0.21 1.30
N VAL A 139 -0.86 0.17 0.10
CA VAL A 139 -1.78 0.68 -0.93
C VAL A 139 -2.80 -0.38 -1.31
N MET A 140 -2.35 -1.62 -1.51
CA MET A 140 -3.25 -2.72 -1.86
C MET A 140 -4.28 -3.00 -0.77
N ALA A 141 -3.89 -2.92 0.50
CA ALA A 141 -4.81 -3.11 1.63
C ALA A 141 -5.85 -2.01 1.72
N HIS A 142 -5.49 -0.77 1.38
CA HIS A 142 -6.43 0.35 1.28
C HIS A 142 -7.49 0.11 0.19
N GLU A 143 -7.07 -0.29 -1.02
CA GLU A 143 -7.98 -0.60 -2.13
C GLU A 143 -8.89 -1.80 -1.82
N ILE A 144 -8.34 -2.85 -1.21
CA ILE A 144 -9.12 -4.01 -0.74
C ILE A 144 -10.15 -3.58 0.31
N ALA A 145 -9.80 -2.63 1.19
CA ALA A 145 -10.74 -2.09 2.18
C ALA A 145 -11.91 -1.33 1.54
N HIS A 146 -11.70 -0.62 0.43
CA HIS A 146 -12.79 0.00 -0.32
C HIS A 146 -13.80 -1.03 -0.83
N VAL A 147 -13.32 -2.15 -1.37
CA VAL A 147 -14.18 -3.24 -1.86
C VAL A 147 -14.86 -3.97 -0.70
N ALA A 148 -14.13 -4.30 0.36
CA ALA A 148 -14.68 -4.97 1.54
C ALA A 148 -15.80 -4.12 2.19
N ALA A 149 -15.59 -2.82 2.31
CA ALA A 149 -16.58 -1.85 2.80
C ALA A 149 -17.58 -1.42 1.72
N ARG A 150 -17.53 -2.00 0.51
CA ARG A 150 -18.45 -1.77 -0.61
C ARG A 150 -18.65 -0.28 -0.91
N HIS A 151 -17.59 0.52 -0.82
CA HIS A 151 -17.66 1.98 -0.94
C HIS A 151 -18.20 2.43 -2.30
N GLY A 152 -17.78 1.79 -3.39
CA GLY A 152 -18.27 2.08 -4.75
C GLY A 152 -19.79 1.91 -4.88
N THR A 153 -20.32 0.75 -4.51
CA THR A 153 -21.76 0.46 -4.64
C THR A 153 -22.62 1.21 -3.62
N LYS A 154 -22.10 1.51 -2.43
CA LYS A 154 -22.74 2.43 -1.48
C LYS A 154 -22.82 3.86 -2.04
N GLN A 155 -21.78 4.33 -2.73
CA GLN A 155 -21.75 5.66 -3.35
C GLN A 155 -22.78 5.75 -4.48
N GLU A 156 -22.85 4.76 -5.35
CA GLU A 156 -23.87 4.69 -6.41
C GLU A 156 -25.29 4.61 -5.84
N SER A 157 -25.53 3.75 -4.84
CA SER A 157 -26.85 3.65 -4.19
C SER A 157 -27.32 4.99 -3.60
N LYS A 158 -26.39 5.79 -3.06
CA LYS A 158 -26.69 7.14 -2.58
C LYS A 158 -26.98 8.10 -3.73
N ALA A 159 -26.23 8.03 -4.82
CA ALA A 159 -26.45 8.86 -6.01
C ALA A 159 -27.83 8.56 -6.63
N GLU A 160 -28.20 7.29 -6.75
CA GLU A 160 -29.53 6.86 -7.20
C GLU A 160 -30.64 7.38 -6.28
N LEU A 161 -30.46 7.26 -4.96
CA LEU A 161 -31.43 7.78 -3.99
C LEU A 161 -31.60 9.30 -4.09
N LEU A 162 -30.51 10.06 -4.24
CA LEU A 162 -30.58 11.52 -4.45
C LEU A 162 -31.26 11.86 -5.77
N ASN A 163 -31.00 11.10 -6.83
CA ASN A 163 -31.67 11.25 -8.11
C ASN A 163 -33.18 11.01 -7.99
N ILE A 164 -33.62 9.99 -7.25
CA ILE A 164 -35.04 9.72 -6.98
C ILE A 164 -35.64 10.82 -6.11
N ALA A 165 -34.96 11.23 -5.03
CA ALA A 165 -35.42 12.30 -4.13
C ALA A 165 -35.52 13.68 -4.81
N SER A 166 -34.81 13.88 -5.93
CA SER A 166 -34.92 15.09 -6.74
C SER A 166 -36.20 15.14 -7.59
N ILE A 167 -36.89 14.02 -7.81
CA ILE A 167 -38.08 13.94 -8.68
C ILE A 167 -39.20 14.90 -8.26
N PRO A 168 -39.59 15.00 -6.98
CA PRO A 168 -40.58 15.99 -6.54
C PRO A 168 -40.14 17.45 -6.78
N LEU A 169 -38.84 17.75 -6.69
CA LEU A 169 -38.30 19.11 -6.91
C LEU A 169 -38.36 19.53 -8.39
N ILE A 170 -38.37 18.58 -9.32
CA ILE A 170 -38.53 18.84 -10.76
C ILE A 170 -39.93 19.41 -11.05
N PHE A 171 -40.95 18.95 -10.33
CA PHE A 171 -42.31 19.47 -10.47
C PHE A 171 -42.50 20.86 -9.84
N VAL A 172 -41.54 21.33 -9.03
CA VAL A 172 -41.52 22.67 -8.42
C VAL A 172 -40.66 23.66 -9.23
N GLY A 173 -39.72 23.18 -10.07
CA GLY A 173 -38.69 24.01 -10.74
C GLY A 173 -38.94 24.39 -12.21
N GLY A 174 -40.03 23.95 -12.84
CA GLY A 174 -40.34 24.29 -14.25
C GLY A 174 -39.42 23.63 -15.31
N PRO A 175 -39.59 23.95 -16.61
CA PRO A 175 -39.06 23.17 -17.76
C PRO A 175 -37.54 23.06 -17.90
N VAL A 176 -36.76 23.73 -17.04
CA VAL A 176 -35.29 23.83 -17.15
C VAL A 176 -34.57 22.57 -16.63
N GLY A 177 -35.26 21.70 -15.88
CA GLY A 177 -34.64 20.52 -15.24
C GLY A 177 -34.35 19.31 -16.13
N TYR A 178 -34.78 19.30 -17.40
CA TYR A 178 -34.75 18.10 -18.25
C TYR A 178 -33.48 17.95 -19.12
N GLY A 179 -32.66 18.99 -19.28
CA GLY A 179 -31.57 19.02 -20.28
C GLY A 179 -30.26 18.32 -19.92
N ILE A 180 -30.01 17.96 -18.65
CA ILE A 180 -28.67 17.55 -18.18
C ILE A 180 -28.44 16.02 -18.23
N ARG A 181 -29.47 15.21 -18.52
CA ARG A 181 -29.37 13.74 -18.30
C ARG A 181 -28.76 12.91 -19.45
N GLN A 182 -28.68 13.42 -20.69
CA GLN A 182 -28.27 12.58 -21.83
C GLN A 182 -26.75 12.55 -22.10
N ALA A 183 -25.94 13.35 -21.41
CA ALA A 183 -24.48 13.38 -21.63
C ALA A 183 -23.67 12.45 -20.69
N ALA A 184 -24.31 11.80 -19.71
CA ALA A 184 -23.61 11.07 -18.64
C ALA A 184 -23.31 9.58 -18.95
N GLY A 185 -23.72 9.08 -20.12
CA GLY A 185 -23.74 7.63 -20.42
C GLY A 185 -22.40 6.96 -20.75
N LEU A 186 -21.27 7.66 -20.73
CA LEU A 186 -19.99 7.14 -21.24
C LEU A 186 -18.77 7.37 -20.31
N LEU A 187 -18.98 7.80 -19.06
CA LEU A 187 -17.90 8.12 -18.11
C LEU A 187 -17.97 7.31 -16.79
N VAL A 188 -18.64 6.16 -16.84
CA VAL A 188 -18.98 5.30 -15.68
C VAL A 188 -17.79 4.76 -14.87
N PRO A 189 -16.54 4.60 -15.36
CA PRO A 189 -15.47 4.07 -14.51
C PRO A 189 -15.12 4.96 -13.32
N MET A 190 -15.25 6.29 -13.45
CA MET A 190 -14.70 7.24 -12.48
C MET A 190 -15.62 7.57 -11.30
N SER A 191 -16.94 7.33 -11.40
CA SER A 191 -17.86 7.61 -10.28
C SER A 191 -17.64 6.67 -9.10
N PHE A 192 -17.26 5.42 -9.39
CA PHE A 192 -16.93 4.41 -8.39
C PHE A 192 -15.61 4.65 -7.66
N LEU A 193 -14.76 5.55 -8.18
CA LEU A 193 -13.41 5.83 -7.66
C LEU A 193 -13.33 7.20 -6.98
N LYS A 194 -14.48 7.79 -6.59
CA LYS A 194 -14.52 9.03 -5.80
C LYS A 194 -15.28 8.77 -4.51
N PHE A 195 -14.54 8.82 -3.40
CA PHE A 195 -15.06 8.46 -2.10
C PHE A 195 -15.11 9.65 -1.15
N SER A 196 -16.06 9.59 -0.21
CA SER A 196 -16.19 10.61 0.82
C SER A 196 -15.03 10.53 1.80
N ARG A 197 -14.70 11.64 2.49
CA ARG A 197 -13.69 11.63 3.59
C ARG A 197 -13.96 10.58 4.66
N LYS A 198 -15.24 10.22 4.88
CA LYS A 198 -15.63 9.16 5.82
C LYS A 198 -15.22 7.78 5.28
N SER A 199 -15.45 7.54 3.99
CA SER A 199 -15.04 6.30 3.32
C SER A 199 -13.53 6.15 3.27
N GLU A 200 -12.79 7.24 3.04
CA GLU A 200 -11.33 7.26 3.14
C GLU A 200 -10.84 6.84 4.53
N ALA A 201 -11.36 7.49 5.57
CA ALA A 201 -10.97 7.18 6.94
C ALA A 201 -11.35 5.75 7.36
N GLU A 202 -12.46 5.21 6.83
CA GLU A 202 -12.87 3.83 7.04
C GLU A 202 -11.95 2.85 6.29
N ALA A 203 -11.57 3.16 5.05
CA ALA A 203 -10.64 2.36 4.26
C ALA A 203 -9.23 2.36 4.86
N ASP A 204 -8.74 3.48 5.36
CA ASP A 204 -7.49 3.55 6.13
C ASP A 204 -7.55 2.68 7.40
N TYR A 205 -8.64 2.83 8.16
CA TYR A 205 -8.84 2.13 9.42
C TYR A 205 -8.90 0.61 9.23
N LEU A 206 -9.60 0.13 8.20
CA LEU A 206 -9.68 -1.30 7.88
C LEU A 206 -8.41 -1.79 7.17
N GLY A 207 -7.87 -1.00 6.24
CA GLY A 207 -6.70 -1.32 5.45
C GLY A 207 -5.46 -1.53 6.31
N VAL A 208 -5.21 -0.69 7.30
CA VAL A 208 -4.07 -0.88 8.23
C VAL A 208 -4.22 -2.16 9.07
N GLN A 209 -5.45 -2.54 9.41
CA GLN A 209 -5.72 -3.80 10.11
C GLN A 209 -5.52 -5.01 9.21
N TYR A 210 -5.92 -4.93 7.93
CA TYR A 210 -5.69 -6.00 6.96
C TYR A 210 -4.20 -6.17 6.67
N LEU A 211 -3.48 -5.06 6.49
CA LEU A 211 -2.03 -5.04 6.32
C LEU A 211 -1.33 -5.74 7.50
N TYR A 212 -1.72 -5.37 8.73
CA TYR A 212 -1.24 -6.00 9.95
C TYR A 212 -1.58 -7.50 10.02
N LYS A 213 -2.84 -7.88 9.75
CA LYS A 213 -3.27 -9.29 9.83
C LYS A 213 -2.59 -10.16 8.78
N SER A 214 -2.15 -9.57 7.66
CA SER A 214 -1.31 -10.21 6.65
C SER A 214 0.17 -10.34 7.02
N GLY A 215 0.60 -9.79 8.15
CA GLY A 215 1.98 -9.88 8.67
C GLY A 215 2.91 -8.74 8.25
N TYR A 216 2.43 -7.75 7.50
CA TYR A 216 3.23 -6.60 7.08
C TYR A 216 3.32 -5.53 8.17
N ASP A 217 4.34 -4.68 8.06
CA ASP A 217 4.48 -3.53 8.95
C ASP A 217 3.35 -2.52 8.71
N PRO A 218 2.45 -2.28 9.68
CA PRO A 218 1.34 -1.36 9.49
C PRO A 218 1.80 0.11 9.33
N SER A 219 3.00 0.46 9.80
CA SER A 219 3.57 1.80 9.59
C SER A 219 3.93 2.07 8.13
N ALA A 220 4.03 1.05 7.27
CA ALA A 220 4.34 1.22 5.85
C ALA A 220 3.28 2.05 5.10
N MET A 221 2.00 1.94 5.49
CA MET A 221 0.94 2.78 4.93
C MET A 221 1.19 4.27 5.20
N VAL A 222 1.67 4.62 6.40
CA VAL A 222 2.04 6.00 6.75
C VAL A 222 3.25 6.46 5.96
N ARG A 223 4.31 5.63 5.89
CA ARG A 223 5.53 5.96 5.14
C ARG A 223 5.22 6.27 3.67
N PHE A 224 4.37 5.45 3.05
CA PHE A 224 3.99 5.66 1.66
C PHE A 224 3.21 6.96 1.47
N PHE A 225 2.25 7.28 2.35
CA PHE A 225 1.53 8.56 2.31
C PHE A 225 2.46 9.78 2.45
N GLU A 226 3.40 9.74 3.39
CA GLU A 226 4.38 10.81 3.60
C GLU A 226 5.29 10.99 2.38
N LYS A 227 5.74 9.88 1.79
CA LYS A 227 6.55 9.87 0.56
C LYS A 227 5.85 10.58 -0.59
N LEU A 228 4.57 10.31 -0.78
CA LEU A 228 3.80 10.93 -1.87
C LEU A 228 3.54 12.40 -1.62
N GLN A 229 3.25 12.80 -0.37
CA GLN A 229 3.18 14.21 -0.03
C GLN A 229 4.51 14.92 -0.32
N ALA A 230 5.64 14.27 -0.02
CA ALA A 230 6.96 14.81 -0.33
C ALA A 230 7.20 14.93 -1.84
N GLN A 231 6.80 13.94 -2.64
CA GLN A 231 6.88 13.98 -4.11
C GLN A 231 6.01 15.10 -4.70
N GLU A 232 4.75 15.21 -4.28
CA GLU A 232 3.84 16.26 -4.74
C GLU A 232 4.33 17.66 -4.36
N LYS A 233 4.89 17.81 -3.15
CA LYS A 233 5.51 19.07 -2.71
C LYS A 233 6.77 19.42 -3.52
N ALA A 234 7.58 18.42 -3.87
CA ALA A 234 8.79 18.62 -4.65
C ALA A 234 8.48 18.95 -6.12
N LYS A 235 7.45 18.32 -6.69
CA LYS A 235 6.98 18.55 -8.06
C LYS A 235 5.45 18.45 -8.11
N PRO A 236 4.73 19.57 -8.05
CA PRO A 236 3.28 19.58 -8.15
C PRO A 236 2.78 18.89 -9.42
N GLY A 237 1.76 18.04 -9.29
CA GLY A 237 1.21 17.20 -10.35
C GLY A 237 2.07 15.99 -10.73
N SER A 238 3.08 15.64 -9.92
CA SER A 238 3.88 14.43 -10.13
C SER A 238 3.23 13.17 -9.55
N VAL A 239 2.31 13.35 -8.62
CA VAL A 239 1.56 12.24 -8.03
C VAL A 239 0.30 11.99 -8.86
N SER A 240 0.05 10.72 -9.18
CA SER A 240 -0.98 10.30 -10.14
C SER A 240 -2.44 10.57 -9.68
N ASN A 241 -3.38 10.18 -10.55
CA ASN A 241 -4.82 10.19 -10.29
C ASN A 241 -5.26 9.45 -9.01
N LEU A 242 -4.46 8.51 -8.47
CA LEU A 242 -4.75 7.81 -7.19
C LEU A 242 -4.97 8.80 -6.04
N PHE A 243 -4.03 9.73 -5.87
CA PHE A 243 -4.06 10.71 -4.78
C PHE A 243 -4.85 11.97 -5.13
N SER A 244 -5.08 12.22 -6.42
CA SER A 244 -6.09 13.19 -6.83
C SER A 244 -7.51 12.74 -6.46
N SER A 245 -7.76 11.42 -6.43
CA SER A 245 -9.05 10.84 -6.05
C SER A 245 -9.18 10.65 -4.54
N HIS A 246 -8.08 10.30 -3.86
CA HIS A 246 -8.03 9.95 -2.43
C HIS A 246 -6.82 10.59 -1.69
N PRO A 247 -6.74 11.93 -1.56
CA PRO A 247 -5.54 12.58 -1.03
C PRO A 247 -5.27 12.19 0.44
N PRO A 248 -4.01 11.88 0.82
CA PRO A 248 -3.67 11.50 2.18
C PRO A 248 -3.49 12.79 2.98
N THR A 249 -4.48 13.16 3.78
CA THR A 249 -4.43 14.37 4.61
C THR A 249 -3.67 14.11 5.91
N ALA A 250 -3.13 15.16 6.54
CA ALA A 250 -2.50 15.04 7.86
C ALA A 250 -3.41 14.35 8.88
N ASP A 251 -4.71 14.69 8.89
CA ASP A 251 -5.71 14.05 9.75
C ASP A 251 -5.86 12.54 9.51
N ARG A 252 -5.67 12.06 8.27
CA ARG A 252 -5.74 10.63 7.94
C ARG A 252 -4.51 9.91 8.47
N ILE A 253 -3.32 10.48 8.26
CA ILE A 253 -2.06 9.96 8.81
C ILE A 253 -2.13 9.82 10.32
N LEU A 254 -2.58 10.86 11.03
CA LEU A 254 -2.72 10.83 12.49
C LEU A 254 -3.70 9.74 12.96
N LYS A 255 -4.81 9.52 12.22
CA LYS A 255 -5.77 8.45 12.56
C LYS A 255 -5.23 7.06 12.29
N VAL A 256 -4.41 6.88 11.27
CA VAL A 256 -3.73 5.61 11.01
C VAL A 256 -2.72 5.35 12.14
N GLN A 257 -1.91 6.33 12.52
CA GLN A 257 -0.98 6.23 13.65
C GLN A 257 -1.72 5.89 14.96
N ASP A 258 -2.80 6.60 15.29
CA ASP A 258 -3.66 6.30 16.44
C ASP A 258 -4.20 4.86 16.41
N THR A 259 -4.60 4.37 15.23
CA THR A 259 -5.07 2.99 15.07
C THR A 259 -3.96 1.97 15.33
N ILE A 260 -2.75 2.24 14.84
CA ILE A 260 -1.57 1.40 15.07
C ILE A 260 -1.25 1.33 16.57
N GLU A 261 -1.29 2.46 17.26
CA GLU A 261 -0.92 2.55 18.67
C GLU A 261 -1.98 1.97 19.62
N THR A 262 -3.27 2.13 19.29
CA THR A 262 -4.36 1.82 20.24
C THR A 262 -5.07 0.50 19.97
N ILE A 263 -4.97 -0.05 18.75
CA ILE A 263 -5.76 -1.23 18.34
C ILE A 263 -4.87 -2.42 17.97
N LEU A 264 -3.75 -2.17 17.29
CA LEU A 264 -2.92 -3.26 16.79
C LEU A 264 -2.04 -3.79 17.94
N PRO A 265 -2.11 -5.10 18.26
CA PRO A 265 -1.21 -5.66 19.24
C PRO A 265 0.24 -5.57 18.73
N PRO A 266 1.23 -5.32 19.60
CA PRO A 266 2.62 -5.38 19.20
C PRO A 266 2.96 -6.77 18.64
N ALA A 267 3.48 -6.84 17.41
CA ALA A 267 4.08 -8.06 16.88
C ALA A 267 5.60 -8.05 17.14
N GLU A 268 6.18 -9.23 17.33
CA GLU A 268 7.63 -9.36 17.48
C GLU A 268 8.39 -8.97 16.21
N GLN A 269 7.78 -9.23 15.05
CA GLN A 269 8.37 -9.07 13.72
C GLN A 269 7.29 -8.71 12.71
N TYR A 270 7.69 -7.93 11.71
CA TYR A 270 6.86 -7.57 10.57
C TYR A 270 7.63 -7.84 9.28
N VAL A 271 6.89 -8.11 8.19
CA VAL A 271 7.43 -8.08 6.84
C VAL A 271 7.52 -6.62 6.40
N GLU A 272 8.74 -6.12 6.18
CA GLU A 272 9.01 -4.84 5.49
C GLU A 272 9.19 -5.07 3.99
N THR A 273 10.09 -6.00 3.63
CA THR A 273 10.43 -6.30 2.24
C THR A 273 10.85 -7.76 2.06
N THR A 274 10.88 -8.22 0.81
CA THR A 274 11.43 -9.52 0.41
C THR A 274 12.46 -9.33 -0.69
N SER A 275 13.41 -10.26 -0.81
CA SER A 275 14.36 -10.30 -1.93
C SER A 275 13.65 -10.49 -3.28
N GLU A 276 12.48 -11.12 -3.27
CA GLU A 276 11.65 -11.29 -4.44
C GLU A 276 11.06 -9.96 -4.92
N PHE A 277 10.63 -9.07 -4.00
CA PHE A 277 10.19 -7.72 -4.35
C PHE A 277 11.26 -6.95 -5.14
N ASP A 278 12.50 -6.97 -4.65
CA ASP A 278 13.62 -6.30 -5.30
C ASP A 278 13.92 -6.87 -6.70
N ARG A 279 13.77 -8.20 -6.84
CA ARG A 279 13.90 -8.88 -8.13
C ARG A 279 12.79 -8.47 -9.10
N ILE A 280 11.54 -8.39 -8.63
CA ILE A 280 10.39 -7.94 -9.43
C ILE A 280 10.58 -6.50 -9.90
N LYS A 281 10.99 -5.59 -9.02
CA LYS A 281 11.32 -4.20 -9.40
C LYS A 281 12.43 -4.15 -10.45
N THR A 282 13.45 -4.99 -10.33
CA THR A 282 14.55 -5.06 -11.30
C THR A 282 14.07 -5.55 -12.68
N ILE A 283 13.23 -6.58 -12.72
CA ILE A 283 12.64 -7.10 -13.97
C ILE A 283 11.78 -6.01 -14.62
N LEU A 284 10.91 -5.38 -13.84
CA LEU A 284 9.99 -4.36 -14.32
C LEU A 284 10.72 -3.12 -14.85
N ALA A 285 11.73 -2.62 -14.12
CA ALA A 285 12.54 -1.48 -14.54
C ALA A 285 13.32 -1.75 -15.84
N ARG A 286 13.82 -2.98 -16.05
CA ARG A 286 14.46 -3.36 -17.33
C ARG A 286 13.45 -3.35 -18.47
N ALA A 287 12.28 -3.93 -18.25
CA ALA A 287 11.22 -3.97 -19.26
C ALA A 287 10.71 -2.57 -19.63
N GLU A 288 10.71 -1.59 -18.71
CA GLU A 288 10.38 -0.20 -19.01
C GLU A 288 11.50 0.51 -19.78
N ASN A 289 12.77 0.29 -19.40
CA ASN A 289 13.91 0.86 -20.11
C ASN A 289 14.00 0.37 -21.57
N GLU A 290 13.66 -0.89 -21.85
CA GLU A 290 13.62 -1.43 -23.21
C GLU A 290 12.52 -0.82 -24.09
N LYS A 291 11.43 -0.29 -23.49
CA LYS A 291 10.33 0.37 -24.22
C LYS A 291 10.67 1.79 -24.65
N THR A 292 11.57 2.45 -23.93
CA THR A 292 12.02 3.79 -24.25
C THR A 292 13.14 3.64 -25.29
N PRO A 293 12.95 3.98 -26.57
CA PRO A 293 14.05 3.94 -27.52
C PRO A 293 15.12 4.87 -26.98
N GLU A 294 16.31 4.32 -26.69
CA GLU A 294 17.46 5.15 -26.37
C GLU A 294 17.58 6.20 -27.48
N ASP A 295 17.45 7.47 -27.08
CA ASP A 295 17.97 8.59 -27.85
C ASP A 295 19.40 8.20 -28.25
N ALA A 296 19.62 7.94 -29.54
CA ALA A 296 20.75 7.19 -30.10
C ALA A 296 22.13 7.87 -29.92
N ASN A 297 22.22 8.82 -28.99
CA ASN A 297 23.34 9.72 -28.76
C ASN A 297 23.83 9.73 -27.31
N ARG A 298 23.42 8.79 -26.44
CA ARG A 298 24.03 8.65 -25.10
C ARG A 298 25.21 7.66 -25.14
N PRO A 299 26.39 8.01 -24.61
CA PRO A 299 27.51 7.07 -24.56
C PRO A 299 27.17 5.90 -23.63
N SER A 300 26.91 4.72 -24.17
CA SER A 300 26.80 3.50 -23.38
C SER A 300 28.20 2.95 -23.09
N LEU A 301 28.51 2.74 -21.80
CA LEU A 301 29.75 2.10 -21.38
C LEU A 301 29.68 0.62 -21.69
N ARG A 302 30.08 0.24 -22.91
CA ARG A 302 30.37 -1.15 -23.28
C ARG A 302 31.51 -1.65 -22.41
N ARG A 303 31.18 -2.39 -21.34
CA ARG A 303 32.17 -3.19 -20.59
C ARG A 303 32.66 -4.29 -21.52
N LYS A 304 33.84 -4.08 -22.12
CA LYS A 304 34.49 -5.09 -22.97
C LYS A 304 34.96 -6.24 -22.08
N THR A 305 34.17 -7.30 -21.99
CA THR A 305 34.61 -8.58 -21.42
C THR A 305 35.74 -9.09 -22.30
N ARG A 306 36.97 -9.11 -21.79
CA ARG A 306 38.12 -9.70 -22.48
C ARG A 306 38.00 -11.22 -22.35
N THR A 307 37.59 -11.88 -23.43
CA THR A 307 37.83 -13.30 -23.64
C THR A 307 39.33 -13.51 -23.91
N PRO A 308 40.01 -14.45 -23.24
CA PRO A 308 41.41 -14.75 -23.54
C PRO A 308 41.46 -15.65 -24.77
N THR A 309 41.87 -15.09 -25.91
CA THR A 309 42.32 -15.85 -27.07
C THR A 309 43.84 -15.94 -27.02
N THR A 310 44.35 -17.16 -26.86
CA THR A 310 45.69 -17.58 -27.26
C THR A 310 45.80 -17.48 -28.78
N ASP A 311 46.72 -16.68 -29.29
CA ASP A 311 47.40 -17.01 -30.55
C ASP A 311 48.73 -16.26 -30.69
N ASP A 312 49.71 -16.97 -31.25
CA ASP A 312 51.13 -16.66 -31.35
C ASP A 312 51.50 -15.86 -32.62
N GLY A 313 52.56 -15.03 -32.53
CA GLY A 313 53.38 -14.51 -33.64
C GLY A 313 52.75 -13.37 -34.47
N ASP A 314 53.46 -12.41 -35.08
CA ASP A 314 54.90 -12.18 -35.28
C ASP A 314 55.09 -10.73 -35.80
N SER A 315 56.21 -10.11 -35.41
CA SER A 315 57.00 -9.04 -36.04
C SER A 315 56.48 -7.60 -36.38
N ASN A 316 57.27 -6.64 -35.87
CA ASN A 316 57.75 -5.35 -36.43
C ASN A 316 56.77 -4.27 -36.93
N ASP A 317 56.77 -3.09 -36.30
CA ASP A 317 57.71 -1.98 -36.58
C ASP A 317 57.55 -0.85 -35.51
N SER A 318 58.60 -0.05 -35.27
CA SER A 318 58.66 1.06 -34.28
C SER A 318 58.78 2.42 -34.98
N PRO A 319 58.87 3.58 -34.28
CA PRO A 319 58.12 4.10 -33.13
C PRO A 319 57.52 5.50 -33.42
N ASP A 320 56.61 6.00 -32.56
CA ASP A 320 56.51 7.46 -32.34
C ASP A 320 56.06 7.76 -30.91
N GLU A 321 56.84 8.63 -30.28
CA GLU A 321 56.81 9.02 -28.88
C GLU A 321 55.71 10.06 -28.62
N ASP A 322 54.81 9.79 -27.68
CA ASP A 322 54.43 10.76 -26.64
C ASP A 322 53.42 10.12 -25.67
N ARG A 323 53.89 9.75 -24.47
CA ARG A 323 53.05 9.60 -23.27
C ARG A 323 53.90 9.47 -21.99
N PRO A 324 53.54 10.16 -20.89
CA PRO A 324 54.32 10.15 -19.66
C PRO A 324 54.23 8.80 -18.93
N THR A 325 55.38 8.28 -18.48
CA THR A 325 55.48 7.04 -17.70
C THR A 325 55.41 7.32 -16.20
N LEU A 326 54.41 6.75 -15.52
CA LEU A 326 54.40 6.62 -14.06
C LEU A 326 54.96 5.25 -13.68
N LYS A 327 56.06 5.27 -12.91
CA LYS A 327 56.79 4.10 -12.42
C LYS A 327 55.89 3.19 -11.59
N ARG A 328 55.77 1.92 -12.00
CA ARG A 328 55.20 0.83 -11.19
C ARG A 328 56.30 0.24 -10.30
N LYS A 329 56.03 0.14 -8.99
CA LYS A 329 56.76 -0.73 -8.06
C LYS A 329 55.92 -1.99 -7.82
N SER A 330 56.52 -3.16 -7.97
CA SER A 330 56.04 -4.46 -7.49
C SER A 330 57.29 -5.29 -7.16
N PRO A 331 57.22 -6.40 -6.40
CA PRO A 331 56.06 -7.06 -5.78
C PRO A 331 56.27 -7.41 -4.29
N GLU A 332 55.23 -7.87 -3.60
CA GLU A 332 55.39 -8.93 -2.60
C GLU A 332 54.19 -9.88 -2.68
N GLN A 333 54.52 -11.17 -2.81
CA GLN A 333 53.61 -12.31 -2.88
C GLN A 333 53.01 -12.61 -1.51
N THR A 334 51.75 -13.06 -1.46
CA THR A 334 51.38 -14.33 -0.80
C THR A 334 49.93 -14.71 -1.07
N ASP A 335 49.79 -15.94 -1.56
CA ASP A 335 48.74 -16.95 -1.44
C ASP A 335 47.29 -16.77 -1.92
N SER A 336 46.81 -17.91 -2.45
CA SER A 336 45.61 -18.19 -3.25
C SER A 336 44.42 -18.67 -2.37
N PRO A 337 43.19 -18.83 -2.93
CA PRO A 337 41.92 -18.61 -2.23
C PRO A 337 41.20 -19.92 -1.81
N PRO A 338 39.97 -19.81 -1.27
CA PRO A 338 38.93 -20.67 -1.78
C PRO A 338 37.63 -19.96 -2.18
N THR A 339 37.08 -20.54 -3.23
CA THR A 339 35.74 -20.47 -3.81
C THR A 339 34.62 -20.71 -2.79
N SER A 340 33.56 -19.89 -2.87
CA SER A 340 32.19 -20.32 -2.56
C SER A 340 31.16 -19.42 -3.24
N THR A 341 30.35 -20.03 -4.10
CA THR A 341 29.10 -19.52 -4.68
C THR A 341 28.11 -19.08 -3.59
N PRO A 342 27.32 -18.00 -3.76
CA PRO A 342 26.17 -17.75 -2.90
C PRO A 342 25.02 -18.66 -3.30
N ASN A 343 24.51 -19.44 -2.33
CA ASN A 343 23.24 -20.14 -2.42
C ASN A 343 22.10 -19.11 -2.50
N ASP A 344 21.24 -19.24 -3.51
CA ASP A 344 19.88 -18.70 -3.54
C ASP A 344 19.02 -19.52 -2.57
N ASP A 345 18.81 -18.99 -1.34
CA ASP A 345 17.71 -19.35 -0.43
C ASP A 345 17.85 -18.54 0.88
N GLN A 346 17.78 -17.21 0.77
CA GLN A 346 17.76 -16.34 1.96
C GLN A 346 16.29 -16.07 2.34
N PRO A 347 15.86 -16.41 3.57
CA PRO A 347 14.50 -16.09 4.05
C PRO A 347 14.31 -14.56 4.14
N PRO A 348 13.05 -14.08 4.10
CA PRO A 348 12.75 -12.64 4.10
C PRO A 348 13.47 -11.91 5.24
N THR A 349 13.91 -10.67 4.96
CA THR A 349 14.60 -9.83 5.94
C THR A 349 13.65 -9.42 7.06
N LEU A 350 13.68 -10.17 8.15
CA LEU A 350 12.95 -9.91 9.39
C LEU A 350 13.73 -8.90 10.24
N LYS A 351 13.18 -7.70 10.47
CA LYS A 351 13.75 -6.74 11.42
C LYS A 351 12.98 -6.74 12.74
N ARG A 352 13.74 -6.67 13.84
CA ARG A 352 13.23 -6.44 15.20
C ARG A 352 13.29 -4.95 15.53
N LYS A 353 12.26 -4.41 16.17
CA LYS A 353 12.29 -3.05 16.74
C LYS A 353 13.31 -2.99 17.90
N PRO A 354 14.14 -1.94 18.02
CA PRO A 354 14.93 -1.76 19.23
C PRO A 354 14.00 -1.52 20.42
N ALA A 355 14.25 -2.21 21.54
CA ALA A 355 13.50 -2.04 22.78
C ALA A 355 13.58 -0.57 23.23
N GLN A 356 12.42 0.08 23.37
CA GLN A 356 12.35 1.36 24.08
C GLN A 356 12.34 1.02 25.58
N ASN A 357 13.41 1.44 26.28
CA ASN A 357 13.50 1.41 27.74
C ASN A 357 12.68 2.53 28.38
#